data_AF-A0A024FW27-F1
#
_entry.id   AF-A0A024FW27-F1
#
_cell.length_a   1.000
_cell.length_b   1.000
_cell.length_c   1.000
_cell.angle_alpha   90.00
_cell.angle_beta   90.00
_cell.angle_gamma   90.00
#
_symmetry.space_group_name_H-M   'P 1'
#
loop_
_entity.id
_entity.type
_entity.pdbx_description
1 polymer ?
#
loop_
_entity_poly.entity_id
_entity_poly.type
_entity_poly.pdbx_seq_one_letter_code
_entity_poly.pdbx_strand_id
1 'polypeptide(L)'
;MKALQIQKYGAGMLGVFLAYYRFVGAQYMKLQHQTPDGSNTIGGLRVKIYLLRERGSDAHPITDNDLYLLTFPIEEDDPNGVEAFNEIKGDMPIDKVKLQDNSPGKPAYPTAIIPNLYAKFDRDERKQPEIQKHGRTYLTELNELRAPSKMEVEVKVLRSYTRTIKKNSYTCGWVLRGCSLKFLSLQTTLYEDESLITMNPQVYISSNSGIYSFDMKMVPQLYLYQMNFPGKRQFTPEMDLSSVEMNFIGEKRHRYKVEFRPDNLMTTIPESLFDTLRESLIRMDFYWESNRYQRPCQQLEYEKVVEFIKKNKRISGLPPLDLMYGNEQVLTIKANKYVRFITENDHTICALNFIPNSEEKLVLGYSFLNAYSIIIQNADGTKSYKFSDADV
;
A
#
# COMPACT_ATOMS: atom_id res chain seq x y z
N MET A 1 -14.74 19.88 -37.93
CA MET A 1 -13.70 19.47 -36.96
C MET A 1 -14.02 19.84 -35.50
N LYS A 2 -14.52 21.04 -35.18
CA LYS A 2 -14.81 21.44 -33.77
C LYS A 2 -15.92 20.62 -33.05
N ALA A 3 -16.93 20.14 -33.78
CA ALA A 3 -18.00 19.31 -33.20
C ALA A 3 -17.54 17.93 -32.71
N LEU A 4 -16.53 17.33 -33.37
CA LEU A 4 -15.99 16.02 -33.00
C LEU A 4 -15.12 16.07 -31.73
N GLN A 5 -14.50 17.22 -31.45
CA GLN A 5 -13.78 17.44 -30.19
C GLN A 5 -14.76 17.53 -29.00
N ILE A 6 -15.90 18.21 -29.15
CA ILE A 6 -16.90 18.35 -28.08
C ILE A 6 -17.52 16.99 -27.72
N GLN A 7 -17.76 16.10 -28.69
CA GLN A 7 -18.27 14.75 -28.39
C GLN A 7 -17.27 13.88 -27.64
N LYS A 8 -15.97 13.97 -27.96
CA LYS A 8 -14.93 13.22 -27.25
C LYS A 8 -14.70 13.74 -25.84
N TYR A 9 -14.68 15.06 -25.65
CA TYR A 9 -14.60 15.68 -24.32
C TYR A 9 -15.87 15.41 -23.49
N GLY A 10 -17.04 15.47 -24.12
CA GLY A 10 -18.33 15.15 -23.49
C GLY A 10 -18.41 13.70 -23.05
N ALA A 11 -18.00 12.75 -23.89
CA ALA A 11 -17.96 11.33 -23.53
C ALA A 11 -16.90 11.01 -22.46
N GLY A 12 -15.74 11.66 -22.51
CA GLY A 12 -14.71 11.56 -21.46
C GLY A 12 -15.20 12.11 -20.12
N MET A 13 -15.81 13.29 -20.11
CA MET A 13 -16.41 13.86 -18.89
C MET A 13 -17.60 13.04 -18.40
N LEU A 14 -18.44 12.51 -19.28
CA LEU A 14 -19.54 11.62 -18.89
C LEU A 14 -19.01 10.29 -18.34
N GLY A 15 -17.92 9.76 -18.89
CA GLY A 15 -17.23 8.58 -18.36
C GLY A 15 -16.65 8.80 -16.96
N VAL A 16 -15.99 9.95 -16.75
CA VAL A 16 -15.50 10.38 -15.42
C VAL A 16 -16.68 10.59 -14.46
N PHE A 17 -17.76 11.25 -14.89
CA PHE A 17 -18.97 11.46 -14.09
C PHE A 17 -19.68 10.16 -13.73
N LEU A 18 -19.79 9.20 -14.66
CA LEU A 18 -20.44 7.92 -14.45
C LEU A 18 -19.59 6.97 -13.60
N ALA A 19 -18.26 7.05 -13.72
CA ALA A 19 -17.35 6.40 -12.77
C ALA A 19 -17.50 7.01 -11.36
N TYR A 20 -17.64 8.33 -11.26
CA TYR A 20 -17.82 9.05 -10.00
C TYR A 20 -19.17 8.74 -9.31
N TYR A 21 -20.27 8.64 -10.09
CA TYR A 21 -21.61 8.41 -9.55
C TYR A 21 -21.82 7.00 -8.96
N ARG A 22 -20.97 6.03 -9.30
CA ARG A 22 -21.07 4.64 -8.81
C ARG A 22 -20.50 4.43 -7.41
N PHE A 23 -19.87 5.43 -6.79
CA PHE A 23 -19.24 5.34 -5.47
C PHE A 23 -20.01 6.05 -4.34
N VAL A 24 -21.26 6.46 -4.55
CA VAL A 24 -22.05 7.20 -3.54
C VAL A 24 -22.60 6.26 -2.46
N GLY A 25 -21.75 5.80 -1.55
CA GLY A 25 -22.17 5.19 -0.28
C GLY A 25 -21.10 4.39 0.47
N ALA A 26 -20.01 3.94 -0.16
CA ALA A 26 -18.91 3.29 0.55
C ALA A 26 -17.98 4.37 1.08
N GLN A 27 -17.73 4.42 2.38
CA GLN A 27 -16.90 5.50 2.94
C GLN A 27 -15.40 5.22 2.74
N TYR A 28 -14.86 4.06 3.13
CA TYR A 28 -13.42 3.80 3.02
C TYR A 28 -13.06 2.32 3.19
N MET A 29 -11.83 1.95 2.85
CA MET A 29 -11.19 0.67 3.14
C MET A 29 -10.14 0.88 4.23
N LYS A 30 -10.25 0.13 5.35
CA LYS A 30 -9.19 0.10 6.37
C LYS A 30 -8.02 -0.74 5.85
N LEU A 31 -6.82 -0.21 5.97
CA LEU A 31 -5.62 -0.91 5.57
C LEU A 31 -5.14 -1.72 6.78
N GLN A 32 -5.03 -3.04 6.60
CA GLN A 32 -4.74 -3.99 7.67
C GLN A 32 -3.25 -4.05 7.95
N HIS A 33 -2.81 -3.82 9.19
CA HIS A 33 -1.41 -3.98 9.60
C HIS A 33 -1.06 -5.46 9.75
N GLN A 34 -0.02 -5.93 9.05
CA GLN A 34 0.37 -7.34 9.10
C GLN A 34 1.54 -7.69 10.05
N THR A 35 2.32 -6.74 10.59
CA THR A 35 3.39 -7.11 11.54
C THR A 35 3.63 -6.14 12.70
N PRO A 36 3.87 -6.66 13.93
CA PRO A 36 4.35 -5.88 15.08
C PRO A 36 5.86 -5.63 15.09
N ASP A 37 6.64 -6.39 14.31
CA ASP A 37 8.10 -6.56 14.46
C ASP A 37 8.96 -5.45 13.82
N GLY A 38 8.32 -4.44 13.20
CA GLY A 38 9.05 -3.36 12.53
C GLY A 38 9.61 -3.73 11.15
N SER A 39 9.22 -4.86 10.57
CA SER A 39 9.31 -5.04 9.12
C SER A 39 8.47 -3.96 8.43
N ASN A 40 8.94 -3.41 7.30
CA ASN A 40 8.31 -2.26 6.65
C ASN A 40 6.99 -2.59 5.91
N THR A 41 6.38 -3.73 6.19
CA THR A 41 5.31 -4.42 5.46
C THR A 41 4.20 -4.80 6.45
N ILE A 42 2.89 -4.78 6.21
CA ILE A 42 2.02 -4.47 5.07
C ILE A 42 0.78 -3.80 5.66
N GLY A 43 0.38 -2.66 5.09
CA GLY A 43 -1.01 -2.18 5.10
C GLY A 43 -1.62 -2.57 3.76
N GLY A 44 -2.61 -3.46 3.71
CA GLY A 44 -3.14 -3.97 2.44
C GLY A 44 -4.67 -3.94 2.33
N LEU A 45 -5.16 -3.93 1.10
CA LEU A 45 -6.59 -4.08 0.78
C LEU A 45 -6.99 -5.53 0.98
N ARG A 46 -7.98 -5.81 1.82
CA ARG A 46 -8.52 -7.17 1.93
C ARG A 46 -9.01 -7.66 0.57
N VAL A 47 -8.67 -8.91 0.22
CA VAL A 47 -9.08 -9.58 -1.01
C VAL A 47 -9.75 -10.90 -0.68
N LYS A 48 -10.82 -11.22 -1.40
CA LYS A 48 -11.32 -12.60 -1.50
C LYS A 48 -11.19 -13.07 -2.94
N ILE A 49 -10.83 -14.34 -3.12
CA ILE A 49 -10.54 -14.93 -4.43
C ILE A 49 -11.54 -16.06 -4.68
N TYR A 50 -12.23 -15.99 -5.81
CA TYR A 50 -13.22 -16.99 -6.22
C TYR A 50 -12.84 -17.57 -7.57
N LEU A 51 -12.83 -18.90 -7.68
CA LEU A 51 -12.67 -19.59 -8.96
C LEU A 51 -14.01 -19.60 -9.71
N LEU A 52 -14.03 -19.11 -10.95
CA LEU A 52 -15.21 -19.09 -11.81
C LEU A 52 -15.20 -20.30 -12.75
N ARG A 53 -15.89 -21.39 -12.37
CA ARG A 53 -16.02 -22.62 -13.20
C ARG A 53 -17.43 -22.84 -13.71
N GLU A 54 -17.56 -23.28 -14.95
CA GLU A 54 -18.85 -23.75 -15.47
C GLU A 54 -19.33 -25.04 -14.75
N ARG A 55 -20.66 -25.16 -14.59
CA ARG A 55 -21.37 -26.26 -13.94
C ARG A 55 -20.98 -27.59 -14.61
N GLY A 56 -20.40 -28.49 -13.80
CA GLY A 56 -20.03 -29.85 -14.23
C GLY A 56 -18.52 -30.10 -14.38
N SER A 57 -17.69 -29.06 -14.20
CA SER A 57 -16.23 -29.15 -14.42
C SER A 57 -15.40 -29.44 -13.16
N ASP A 58 -16.02 -29.91 -12.07
CA ASP A 58 -15.32 -30.11 -10.78
C ASP A 58 -14.19 -31.16 -10.88
N ALA A 59 -14.20 -32.02 -11.91
CA ALA A 59 -13.18 -33.04 -12.17
C ALA A 59 -11.94 -32.54 -12.96
N HIS A 60 -11.96 -31.34 -13.52
CA HIS A 60 -10.84 -30.85 -14.33
C HIS A 60 -9.76 -30.19 -13.45
N PRO A 61 -8.47 -30.39 -13.75
CA PRO A 61 -7.39 -29.69 -13.06
C PRO A 61 -7.52 -28.18 -13.26
N ILE A 62 -7.12 -27.41 -12.26
CA ILE A 62 -7.06 -25.96 -12.36
C ILE A 62 -5.96 -25.58 -13.37
N THR A 63 -6.28 -24.67 -14.29
CA THR A 63 -5.34 -24.22 -15.34
C THR A 63 -5.05 -22.73 -15.25
N ASP A 64 -3.95 -22.30 -15.89
CA ASP A 64 -3.60 -20.88 -16.03
C ASP A 64 -4.63 -20.06 -16.83
N ASN A 65 -5.52 -20.73 -17.57
CA ASN A 65 -6.59 -20.11 -18.33
C ASN A 65 -7.91 -20.00 -17.57
N ASP A 66 -8.02 -20.61 -16.40
CA ASP A 66 -9.22 -20.51 -15.57
C ASP A 66 -9.42 -19.05 -15.13
N LEU A 67 -10.69 -18.67 -14.96
CA LEU A 67 -11.06 -17.32 -14.57
C LEU A 67 -11.24 -17.24 -13.06
N TYR A 68 -10.74 -16.16 -12.49
CA TYR A 68 -10.86 -15.84 -11.07
C TYR A 68 -11.53 -14.49 -10.90
N LEU A 69 -12.43 -14.38 -9.91
CA LEU A 69 -12.94 -13.12 -9.42
C LEU A 69 -12.21 -12.76 -8.11
N LEU A 70 -11.51 -11.64 -8.11
CA LEU A 70 -10.98 -11.00 -6.91
C LEU A 70 -11.98 -9.96 -6.46
N THR A 71 -12.41 -9.99 -5.20
CA THR A 71 -13.30 -8.96 -4.64
C THR A 71 -12.61 -8.18 -3.54
N PHE A 72 -12.84 -6.87 -3.54
CA PHE A 72 -12.34 -5.90 -2.58
C PHE A 72 -13.54 -5.38 -1.77
N PRO A 73 -13.84 -5.97 -0.61
CA PRO A 73 -14.95 -5.51 0.22
C PRO A 73 -14.65 -4.13 0.79
N ILE A 74 -15.62 -3.22 0.70
CA ILE A 74 -15.54 -1.87 1.26
C ILE A 74 -16.48 -1.83 2.47
N GLU A 75 -15.91 -1.89 3.68
CA GLU A 75 -16.64 -2.11 4.94
C GLU A 75 -17.17 -0.81 5.60
N GLU A 76 -18.41 -0.87 6.10
CA GLU A 76 -18.75 -0.66 7.51
C GLU A 76 -19.27 -2.02 8.03
N ASP A 77 -18.49 -2.73 8.85
CA ASP A 77 -18.88 -3.94 9.61
C ASP A 77 -19.84 -4.95 8.92
N ASP A 78 -19.60 -5.35 7.66
CA ASP A 78 -20.43 -6.37 6.99
C ASP A 78 -19.78 -7.77 7.07
N PRO A 79 -20.23 -8.66 7.96
CA PRO A 79 -19.75 -10.05 8.01
C PRO A 79 -20.12 -10.88 6.76
N ASN A 80 -20.98 -10.38 5.86
CA ASN A 80 -21.57 -11.17 4.79
C ASN A 80 -20.98 -10.90 3.40
N GLY A 81 -19.66 -10.99 3.23
CA GLY A 81 -19.05 -10.93 1.89
C GLY A 81 -19.51 -12.03 0.90
N VAL A 82 -20.29 -13.02 1.35
CA VAL A 82 -20.99 -14.00 0.50
C VAL A 82 -22.18 -13.36 -0.23
N GLU A 83 -22.90 -12.43 0.41
CA GLU A 83 -24.05 -11.71 -0.16
C GLU A 83 -23.59 -10.78 -1.27
N ALA A 84 -22.52 -10.01 -1.01
CA ALA A 84 -21.79 -9.20 -1.97
C ALA A 84 -21.46 -9.95 -3.27
N PHE A 85 -20.93 -11.16 -3.11
CA PHE A 85 -20.53 -12.02 -4.21
C PHE A 85 -21.76 -12.54 -4.99
N ASN A 86 -22.77 -13.05 -4.29
CA ASN A 86 -23.98 -13.60 -4.92
C ASN A 86 -24.68 -12.58 -5.80
N GLU A 87 -24.65 -11.32 -5.37
CA GLU A 87 -25.13 -10.20 -6.14
C GLU A 87 -24.31 -9.94 -7.41
N ILE A 88 -22.99 -9.78 -7.31
CA ILE A 88 -22.12 -9.56 -8.48
C ILE A 88 -22.22 -10.71 -9.49
N LYS A 89 -22.37 -11.95 -9.00
CA LYS A 89 -22.57 -13.15 -9.82
C LYS A 89 -23.84 -13.06 -10.67
N GLY A 90 -24.94 -12.49 -10.15
CA GLY A 90 -26.21 -12.36 -10.87
C GLY A 90 -26.12 -11.52 -12.15
N ASP A 91 -25.16 -10.60 -12.24
CA ASP A 91 -24.96 -9.72 -13.40
C ASP A 91 -23.85 -10.21 -14.35
N MET A 92 -23.11 -11.25 -13.94
CA MET A 92 -22.16 -11.86 -14.86
C MET A 92 -22.96 -12.63 -15.92
N PRO A 93 -22.64 -12.48 -17.22
CA PRO A 93 -23.28 -13.21 -18.31
C PRO A 93 -22.83 -14.68 -18.34
N ILE A 94 -22.74 -15.32 -17.17
CA ILE A 94 -22.24 -16.66 -16.97
C ILE A 94 -23.24 -17.39 -16.08
N ASP A 95 -24.44 -17.64 -16.63
CA ASP A 95 -25.57 -18.34 -15.98
C ASP A 95 -25.23 -19.75 -15.47
N LYS A 96 -24.01 -20.23 -15.71
CA LYS A 96 -23.57 -21.60 -15.47
C LYS A 96 -22.45 -21.74 -14.44
N VAL A 97 -22.06 -20.72 -13.67
CA VAL A 97 -20.88 -20.85 -12.78
C VAL A 97 -21.19 -21.55 -11.43
N LYS A 98 -20.47 -22.63 -11.11
CA LYS A 98 -20.30 -23.17 -9.75
C LYS A 98 -19.12 -22.48 -9.06
N LEU A 99 -19.23 -22.35 -7.74
CA LEU A 99 -18.21 -21.71 -6.91
C LEU A 99 -17.49 -22.75 -6.07
N GLN A 100 -16.18 -22.61 -6.00
CA GLN A 100 -15.37 -23.20 -4.96
C GLN A 100 -14.71 -22.03 -4.23
N ASP A 101 -15.10 -21.85 -2.97
CA ASP A 101 -14.51 -20.85 -2.08
C ASP A 101 -13.16 -21.40 -1.60
N ASN A 102 -12.08 -20.70 -1.95
CA ASN A 102 -10.72 -21.09 -1.60
C ASN A 102 -10.19 -20.28 -0.40
N SER A 103 -11.07 -19.69 0.41
CA SER A 103 -10.69 -18.92 1.60
C SER A 103 -9.90 -19.78 2.63
N PRO A 104 -8.91 -19.21 3.32
CA PRO A 104 -8.13 -19.92 4.34
C PRO A 104 -9.06 -20.40 5.46
N GLY A 105 -9.08 -21.72 5.69
CA GLY A 105 -9.97 -22.39 6.66
C GLY A 105 -10.80 -23.56 6.09
N LYS A 106 -10.88 -23.71 4.75
CA LYS A 106 -11.37 -24.92 4.08
C LYS A 106 -10.39 -25.30 2.96
N PRO A 107 -9.80 -26.50 2.96
CA PRO A 107 -8.75 -26.81 2.00
C PRO A 107 -9.34 -26.98 0.60
N ALA A 108 -9.09 -26.01 -0.29
CA ALA A 108 -9.18 -26.20 -1.74
C ALA A 108 -8.30 -25.22 -2.53
N TYR A 109 -7.16 -24.80 -1.99
CA TYR A 109 -6.00 -24.70 -2.89
C TYR A 109 -5.62 -26.14 -3.23
N PRO A 110 -5.59 -26.57 -4.50
CA PRO A 110 -4.74 -27.69 -4.82
C PRO A 110 -3.32 -27.24 -4.45
N THR A 111 -2.79 -27.83 -3.38
CA THR A 111 -1.42 -27.69 -2.86
C THR A 111 -0.33 -27.97 -3.93
N ALA A 112 -0.74 -28.24 -5.17
CA ALA A 112 0.09 -28.61 -6.31
C ALA A 112 0.47 -27.43 -7.24
N ILE A 113 -0.15 -26.24 -7.15
CA ILE A 113 0.12 -25.14 -8.13
C ILE A 113 1.02 -24.02 -7.58
N ILE A 114 1.20 -23.93 -6.25
CA ILE A 114 2.31 -23.17 -5.67
C ILE A 114 3.37 -24.22 -5.32
N PRO A 115 4.43 -24.43 -6.14
CA PRO A 115 5.52 -25.28 -5.72
C PRO A 115 6.05 -24.75 -4.38
N ASN A 116 6.15 -25.65 -3.41
CA ASN A 116 6.84 -25.53 -2.13
C ASN A 116 8.11 -24.64 -2.18
N LEU A 117 7.96 -23.31 -2.14
CA LEU A 117 9.05 -22.39 -1.84
C LEU A 117 9.28 -22.34 -0.33
N TYR A 118 8.23 -22.52 0.47
CA TYR A 118 8.32 -22.52 1.94
C TYR A 118 8.53 -23.91 2.58
N ALA A 119 7.98 -24.99 2.04
CA ALA A 119 8.16 -26.31 2.66
C ALA A 119 9.57 -26.92 2.50
N LYS A 120 10.43 -26.31 1.66
CA LYS A 120 11.85 -26.66 1.59
C LYS A 120 12.64 -26.01 2.73
N PHE A 121 12.21 -24.85 3.24
CA PHE A 121 12.85 -24.17 4.36
C PHE A 121 12.63 -24.92 5.69
N ASP A 122 11.40 -25.38 5.96
CA ASP A 122 11.05 -25.98 7.27
C ASP A 122 11.53 -27.44 7.42
N ARG A 123 11.88 -28.12 6.31
CA ARG A 123 12.46 -29.48 6.35
C ARG A 123 13.98 -29.49 6.52
N ASP A 124 14.68 -28.45 6.09
CA ASP A 124 16.15 -28.41 6.14
C ASP A 124 16.70 -27.81 7.45
N GLU A 125 15.90 -27.07 8.23
CA GLU A 125 16.33 -26.54 9.54
C GLU A 125 16.43 -27.60 10.65
N ARG A 126 15.84 -28.79 10.48
CA ARG A 126 15.84 -29.85 11.52
C ARG A 126 16.99 -30.84 11.42
N LYS A 127 17.99 -30.64 10.55
CA LYS A 127 19.17 -31.50 10.45
C LYS A 127 20.49 -30.71 10.47
N GLN A 128 21.01 -30.57 11.68
CA GLN A 128 22.43 -30.43 12.06
C GLN A 128 23.22 -29.16 11.67
N PRO A 129 24.27 -28.83 12.46
CA PRO A 129 24.90 -27.51 12.50
C PRO A 129 26.21 -27.52 11.70
N GLU A 130 26.18 -27.43 10.37
CA GLU A 130 27.44 -27.29 9.61
C GLU A 130 27.33 -26.59 8.25
N ILE A 131 26.26 -25.81 8.01
CA ILE A 131 26.05 -25.11 6.73
C ILE A 131 26.08 -23.59 6.93
N GLN A 132 27.22 -23.04 7.39
CA GLN A 132 27.49 -21.60 7.26
C GLN A 132 28.28 -21.25 5.99
N LYS A 133 28.72 -22.25 5.20
CA LYS A 133 29.55 -22.03 4.00
C LYS A 133 28.85 -22.25 2.65
N HIS A 134 27.59 -22.71 2.63
CA HIS A 134 26.81 -22.86 1.38
C HIS A 134 25.61 -21.92 1.24
N GLY A 135 25.29 -21.11 2.27
CA GLY A 135 24.21 -20.13 2.19
C GLY A 135 24.38 -19.05 1.11
N ARG A 136 25.62 -18.77 0.67
CA ARG A 136 25.89 -17.84 -0.44
C ARG A 136 25.62 -18.42 -1.82
N THR A 137 25.81 -19.72 -2.03
CA THR A 137 25.63 -20.34 -3.35
C THR A 137 24.13 -20.47 -3.68
N TYR A 138 23.30 -20.83 -2.70
CA TYR A 138 21.86 -21.00 -2.90
C TYR A 138 21.08 -19.68 -3.11
N LEU A 139 21.50 -18.57 -2.48
CA LEU A 139 20.94 -17.24 -2.77
C LEU A 139 21.34 -16.73 -4.16
N THR A 140 22.45 -17.21 -4.70
CA THR A 140 22.91 -16.87 -6.06
C THR A 140 22.12 -17.68 -7.11
N GLU A 141 21.89 -18.97 -6.89
CA GLU A 141 21.07 -19.81 -7.77
C GLU A 141 19.57 -19.41 -7.77
N LEU A 142 19.04 -18.90 -6.65
CA LEU A 142 17.69 -18.31 -6.58
C LEU A 142 17.57 -16.98 -7.34
N ASN A 143 18.66 -16.24 -7.48
CA ASN A 143 18.72 -15.04 -8.31
C ASN A 143 18.96 -15.36 -9.80
N GLU A 144 19.57 -16.51 -10.12
CA GLU A 144 19.75 -16.97 -11.51
C GLU A 144 18.48 -17.62 -12.09
N LEU A 145 17.62 -18.24 -11.26
CA LEU A 145 16.28 -18.68 -11.66
C LEU A 145 15.24 -17.54 -11.79
N ARG A 146 15.64 -16.29 -11.49
CA ARG A 146 14.76 -15.11 -11.46
C ARG A 146 14.63 -14.34 -12.77
N ALA A 147 15.17 -14.85 -13.87
CA ALA A 147 14.91 -14.24 -15.18
C ALA A 147 14.31 -15.26 -16.16
N PRO A 148 13.01 -15.63 -16.03
CA PRO A 148 12.26 -15.92 -17.24
C PRO A 148 12.45 -14.71 -18.16
N SER A 149 13.06 -14.95 -19.32
CA SER A 149 13.36 -13.96 -20.35
C SER A 149 12.19 -12.99 -20.54
N LYS A 150 12.28 -11.76 -20.01
CA LYS A 150 11.41 -10.59 -20.25
C LYS A 150 10.04 -10.88 -20.89
N MET A 151 9.27 -11.80 -20.32
CA MET A 151 7.85 -11.87 -20.60
C MET A 151 7.27 -10.95 -19.53
N GLU A 152 7.10 -9.68 -19.89
CA GLU A 152 6.33 -8.73 -19.09
C GLU A 152 4.91 -9.27 -19.01
N VAL A 153 4.68 -10.21 -18.08
CA VAL A 153 3.35 -10.72 -17.80
C VAL A 153 2.66 -9.63 -17.02
N GLU A 154 2.04 -8.70 -17.75
CA GLU A 154 1.21 -7.66 -17.17
C GLU A 154 -0.04 -8.29 -16.53
N VAL A 155 -0.47 -7.74 -15.38
CA VAL A 155 -1.72 -8.13 -14.75
C VAL A 155 -2.88 -7.68 -15.64
N LYS A 156 -3.38 -8.60 -16.45
CA LYS A 156 -4.49 -8.32 -17.37
C LYS A 156 -5.83 -8.48 -16.67
N VAL A 157 -6.39 -7.38 -16.18
CA VAL A 157 -7.78 -7.33 -15.72
C VAL A 157 -8.70 -7.43 -16.95
N LEU A 158 -9.42 -8.54 -17.07
CA LEU A 158 -10.34 -8.77 -18.19
C LEU A 158 -11.61 -7.95 -18.03
N ARG A 159 -12.08 -7.79 -16.79
CA ARG A 159 -13.26 -7.00 -16.46
C ARG A 159 -13.19 -6.50 -15.02
N SER A 160 -13.58 -5.24 -14.81
CA SER A 160 -13.79 -4.66 -13.49
C SER A 160 -15.29 -4.52 -13.19
N TYR A 161 -15.65 -4.61 -11.91
CA TYR A 161 -17.00 -4.47 -11.41
C TYR A 161 -17.01 -3.54 -10.21
N THR A 162 -18.12 -2.82 -10.04
CA THR A 162 -18.41 -2.04 -8.84
C THR A 162 -19.90 -2.16 -8.60
N ARG A 163 -20.29 -2.62 -7.41
CA ARG A 163 -21.69 -2.83 -7.06
C ARG A 163 -21.98 -2.41 -5.63
N THR A 164 -23.12 -1.75 -5.45
CA THR A 164 -23.73 -1.46 -4.15
C THR A 164 -24.50 -2.70 -3.69
N ILE A 165 -24.23 -3.16 -2.47
CA ILE A 165 -24.79 -4.40 -1.91
C ILE A 165 -25.86 -4.05 -0.88
N LYS A 166 -25.55 -3.09 0.01
CA LYS A 166 -26.50 -2.51 0.98
C LYS A 166 -26.33 -0.99 1.00
N LYS A 167 -27.26 -0.30 1.67
CA LYS A 167 -27.11 1.13 1.95
C LYS A 167 -25.75 1.34 2.64
N ASN A 168 -24.81 1.91 1.90
CA ASN A 168 -23.43 2.19 2.29
C ASN A 168 -22.39 1.04 2.18
N SER A 169 -22.73 -0.13 1.64
CA SER A 169 -21.78 -1.23 1.42
C SER A 169 -21.55 -1.48 -0.07
N TYR A 170 -20.27 -1.57 -0.47
CA TYR A 170 -19.86 -1.70 -1.86
C TYR A 170 -18.83 -2.80 -2.00
N THR A 171 -18.82 -3.46 -3.14
CA THR A 171 -17.73 -4.35 -3.53
C THR A 171 -17.29 -3.99 -4.93
N CYS A 172 -15.97 -3.81 -5.06
CA CYS A 172 -15.30 -3.77 -6.33
C CYS A 172 -14.69 -5.15 -6.60
N GLY A 173 -14.52 -5.51 -7.87
CA GLY A 173 -13.86 -6.76 -8.19
C GLY A 173 -13.24 -6.80 -9.56
N TRP A 174 -12.26 -7.69 -9.72
CA TRP A 174 -11.53 -7.95 -10.95
C TRP A 174 -11.74 -9.38 -11.40
N VAL A 175 -12.11 -9.57 -12.65
CA VAL A 175 -12.03 -10.87 -13.32
C VAL A 175 -10.73 -10.95 -14.08
N LEU A 176 -9.95 -12.00 -13.80
CA LEU A 176 -8.62 -12.21 -14.36
C LEU A 176 -8.34 -13.69 -14.58
N ARG A 177 -7.32 -14.01 -15.39
CA ARG A 177 -6.88 -15.39 -15.64
C ARG A 177 -6.00 -15.91 -14.50
N GLY A 178 -5.93 -17.23 -14.36
CA GLY A 178 -5.04 -17.91 -13.42
C GLY A 178 -3.58 -17.47 -13.54
N CYS A 179 -3.08 -17.26 -14.77
CA CYS A 179 -1.73 -16.74 -14.97
C CYS A 179 -1.52 -15.34 -14.37
N SER A 180 -2.50 -14.43 -14.47
CA SER A 180 -2.43 -13.10 -13.86
C SER A 180 -2.53 -13.16 -12.34
N LEU A 181 -3.34 -14.07 -11.79
CA LEU A 181 -3.41 -14.28 -10.34
C LEU A 181 -2.08 -14.81 -9.79
N LYS A 182 -1.52 -15.82 -10.47
CA LYS A 182 -0.22 -16.38 -10.15
C LYS A 182 0.87 -15.33 -10.20
N PHE A 183 0.84 -14.46 -11.21
CA PHE A 183 1.76 -13.33 -11.31
C PHE A 183 1.61 -12.36 -10.12
N LEU A 184 0.38 -11.98 -9.74
CA LEU A 184 0.13 -11.14 -8.56
C LEU A 184 0.70 -11.76 -7.27
N SER A 185 0.50 -13.06 -7.08
CA SER A 185 1.06 -13.81 -5.94
C SER A 185 2.59 -13.85 -5.95
N LEU A 186 3.20 -14.10 -7.11
CA LEU A 186 4.67 -14.19 -7.26
C LEU A 186 5.37 -12.84 -7.11
N GLN A 187 4.75 -11.74 -7.53
CA GLN A 187 5.31 -10.39 -7.41
C GLN A 187 5.20 -9.80 -6.01
N THR A 188 4.81 -10.58 -4.99
CA THR A 188 4.57 -10.11 -3.62
C THR A 188 3.56 -8.97 -3.58
N THR A 189 2.58 -8.97 -4.48
CA THR A 189 1.52 -7.95 -4.51
C THR A 189 0.24 -8.42 -3.85
N LEU A 190 0.05 -9.73 -3.75
CA LEU A 190 -0.90 -10.38 -2.87
C LEU A 190 -0.14 -11.02 -1.71
N TYR A 191 -0.54 -10.69 -0.49
CA TYR A 191 0.03 -11.22 0.74
C TYR A 191 -1.00 -12.13 1.38
N GLU A 192 -0.61 -13.37 1.65
CA GLU A 192 -1.42 -14.34 2.38
C GLU A 192 -0.95 -14.36 3.84
N ASP A 193 -1.89 -14.17 4.76
CA ASP A 193 -1.75 -14.32 6.20
C ASP A 193 -2.78 -15.36 6.68
N GLU A 194 -2.64 -15.89 7.89
CA GLU A 194 -3.36 -17.08 8.40
C GLU A 194 -4.88 -17.02 8.21
N SER A 195 -5.47 -15.81 8.20
CA SER A 195 -6.92 -15.60 8.07
C SER A 195 -7.34 -14.67 6.93
N LEU A 196 -6.38 -14.08 6.19
CA LEU A 196 -6.68 -13.01 5.24
C LEU A 196 -5.68 -12.93 4.10
N ILE A 197 -6.20 -12.61 2.91
CA ILE A 197 -5.39 -12.22 1.75
C ILE A 197 -5.50 -10.71 1.62
N THR A 198 -4.38 -10.02 1.49
CA THR A 198 -4.34 -8.59 1.20
C THR A 198 -3.66 -8.29 -0.12
N MET A 199 -4.01 -7.17 -0.73
CA MET A 199 -3.34 -6.66 -1.92
C MET A 199 -2.71 -5.31 -1.63
N ASN A 200 -1.53 -5.11 -2.17
CA ASN A 200 -0.87 -3.82 -2.18
C ASN A 200 -1.79 -2.76 -2.83
N PRO A 201 -2.19 -1.68 -2.13
CA PRO A 201 -3.06 -0.65 -2.68
C PRO A 201 -2.48 0.02 -3.93
N GLN A 202 -1.15 0.09 -4.05
CA GLN A 202 -0.47 0.66 -5.22
C GLN A 202 -0.80 -0.12 -6.49
N VAL A 203 -0.99 -1.43 -6.40
CA VAL A 203 -1.39 -2.26 -7.54
C VAL A 203 -2.82 -1.94 -7.96
N TYR A 204 -3.75 -1.84 -7.00
CA TYR A 204 -5.12 -1.43 -7.29
C TYR A 204 -5.17 -0.07 -7.97
N ILE A 205 -4.47 0.92 -7.40
CA ILE A 205 -4.47 2.30 -7.89
C ILE A 205 -3.87 2.37 -9.27
N SER A 206 -2.74 1.70 -9.52
CA SER A 206 -2.07 1.75 -10.83
C SER A 206 -2.88 1.10 -11.94
N SER A 207 -3.67 0.06 -11.62
CA SER A 207 -4.51 -0.65 -12.59
C SER A 207 -5.90 -0.03 -12.81
N ASN A 208 -6.31 0.98 -12.03
CA ASN A 208 -7.61 1.63 -12.22
C ASN A 208 -7.47 3.15 -12.27
N SER A 209 -8.03 3.76 -13.33
CA SER A 209 -8.23 5.21 -13.38
C SER A 209 -9.28 5.64 -12.34
N GLY A 210 -9.02 6.72 -11.62
CA GLY A 210 -9.89 7.15 -10.52
C GLY A 210 -9.26 8.21 -9.62
N ILE A 211 -10.02 8.60 -8.59
CA ILE A 211 -9.54 9.46 -7.50
C ILE A 211 -9.56 8.67 -6.21
N TYR A 212 -8.42 8.66 -5.53
CA TYR A 212 -8.19 7.92 -4.30
C TYR A 212 -7.77 8.89 -3.22
N SER A 213 -8.39 8.83 -2.04
CA SER A 213 -7.97 9.65 -0.91
C SER A 213 -7.42 8.77 0.21
N PHE A 214 -6.29 9.14 0.78
CA PHE A 214 -5.69 8.51 1.96
C PHE A 214 -5.75 9.46 3.13
N ASP A 215 -6.18 8.97 4.27
CA ASP A 215 -6.21 9.72 5.52
C ASP A 215 -5.72 8.86 6.69
N MET A 216 -5.06 9.48 7.65
CA MET A 216 -4.68 8.83 8.90
C MET A 216 -5.72 9.15 9.98
N LYS A 217 -6.52 8.16 10.37
CA LYS A 217 -7.34 8.22 11.59
C LYS A 217 -6.60 7.52 12.73
N MET A 218 -7.20 6.49 13.33
CA MET A 218 -6.46 5.56 14.18
C MET A 218 -5.57 4.62 13.36
N VAL A 219 -6.00 4.32 12.13
CA VAL A 219 -5.32 3.50 11.13
C VAL A 219 -5.44 4.20 9.78
N PRO A 220 -4.56 3.90 8.81
CA PRO A 220 -4.67 4.49 7.49
C PRO A 220 -5.90 3.96 6.76
N GLN A 221 -6.64 4.88 6.13
CA GLN A 221 -7.89 4.61 5.42
C GLN A 221 -7.77 5.05 3.97
N LEU A 222 -8.22 4.19 3.05
CA LEU A 222 -8.32 4.47 1.62
C LEU A 222 -9.78 4.73 1.22
N TYR A 223 -10.05 5.90 0.66
CA TYR A 223 -11.33 6.30 0.10
C TYR A 223 -11.25 6.21 -1.43
N LEU A 224 -12.24 5.59 -2.07
CA LEU A 224 -12.30 5.48 -3.55
C LEU A 224 -13.00 6.68 -4.21
N TYR A 225 -12.97 7.83 -3.54
CA TYR A 225 -13.50 9.10 -4.01
C TYR A 225 -12.67 10.27 -3.46
N GLN A 226 -12.94 11.46 -4.00
CA GLN A 226 -12.28 12.68 -3.54
C GLN A 226 -12.86 13.13 -2.19
N MET A 227 -12.05 13.06 -1.14
CA MET A 227 -12.39 13.67 0.15
C MET A 227 -12.24 15.20 0.09
N ASN A 228 -13.14 15.91 0.77
CA ASN A 228 -13.06 17.35 0.92
C ASN A 228 -12.07 17.71 2.03
N PHE A 229 -10.78 17.49 1.78
CA PHE A 229 -9.76 17.91 2.73
C PHE A 229 -9.54 19.43 2.66
N PRO A 230 -9.40 20.10 3.81
CA PRO A 230 -9.11 21.53 3.86
C PRO A 230 -7.76 21.83 3.21
N GLY A 231 -7.71 22.84 2.35
CA GLY A 231 -6.47 23.27 1.71
C GLY A 231 -6.64 23.70 0.26
N LYS A 232 -5.87 24.73 -0.11
CA LYS A 232 -5.86 25.32 -1.46
C LYS A 232 -4.80 24.73 -2.38
N ARG A 233 -4.03 23.72 -1.94
CA ARG A 233 -2.99 23.11 -2.76
C ARG A 233 -3.61 22.48 -4.01
N GLN A 234 -2.98 22.73 -5.15
CA GLN A 234 -3.35 22.13 -6.43
C GLN A 234 -2.77 20.72 -6.54
N PHE A 235 -3.23 19.95 -7.52
CA PHE A 235 -2.62 18.68 -7.85
C PHE A 235 -1.22 18.90 -8.44
N THR A 236 -0.25 18.19 -7.92
CA THR A 236 1.12 18.11 -8.41
C THR A 236 1.28 16.84 -9.24
N PRO A 237 1.55 16.93 -10.54
CA PRO A 237 1.87 15.79 -11.39
C PRO A 237 3.02 14.95 -10.83
N GLU A 238 2.99 13.63 -10.99
CA GLU A 238 4.05 12.72 -10.54
C GLU A 238 5.42 13.05 -11.16
N MET A 239 5.44 13.55 -12.39
CA MET A 239 6.68 13.98 -13.05
C MET A 239 7.33 15.17 -12.33
N ASP A 240 6.57 16.05 -11.71
CA ASP A 240 7.13 17.17 -10.95
C ASP A 240 7.75 16.68 -9.63
N LEU A 241 7.28 15.54 -9.11
CA LEU A 241 7.86 14.88 -7.94
C LEU A 241 9.12 14.08 -8.27
N SER A 242 9.59 14.04 -9.52
CA SER A 242 10.80 13.28 -9.89
C SER A 242 12.11 14.01 -9.60
N SER A 243 12.08 15.30 -9.24
CA SER A 243 13.27 16.10 -8.97
C SER A 243 13.00 17.15 -7.88
N VAL A 244 12.76 16.68 -6.67
CA VAL A 244 12.49 17.51 -5.50
C VAL A 244 13.80 17.83 -4.77
N GLU A 245 13.96 19.08 -4.35
CA GLU A 245 14.99 19.47 -3.39
C GLU A 245 14.49 19.18 -1.99
N MET A 246 15.33 18.55 -1.18
CA MET A 246 15.01 18.24 0.20
C MET A 246 15.98 18.98 1.12
N ASN A 247 15.42 19.63 2.12
CA ASN A 247 16.16 20.28 3.18
C ASN A 247 15.88 19.55 4.50
N PHE A 248 16.91 18.94 5.06
CA PHE A 248 16.80 18.23 6.34
C PHE A 248 18.09 18.35 7.14
N ILE A 249 17.98 18.77 8.41
CA ILE A 249 19.12 19.05 9.30
C ILE A 249 20.12 20.06 8.70
N GLY A 250 19.61 21.04 7.94
CA GLY A 250 20.43 22.07 7.31
C GLY A 250 21.21 21.58 6.08
N GLU A 251 21.09 20.30 5.71
CA GLU A 251 21.55 19.81 4.43
C GLU A 251 20.49 20.05 3.37
N LYS A 252 20.89 20.76 2.30
CA LYS A 252 20.11 20.88 1.07
C LYS A 252 20.67 19.92 0.05
N ARG A 253 19.83 19.00 -0.42
CA ARG A 253 20.17 18.06 -1.47
C ARG A 253 19.13 18.11 -2.57
N HIS A 254 19.59 18.08 -3.81
CA HIS A 254 18.75 18.26 -4.97
C HIS A 254 18.44 16.92 -5.64
N ARG A 255 17.28 16.86 -6.32
CA ARG A 255 16.91 15.84 -7.30
C ARG A 255 16.53 14.47 -6.73
N TYR A 256 15.85 14.43 -5.60
CA TYR A 256 15.22 13.19 -5.17
C TYR A 256 13.91 12.96 -5.92
N LYS A 257 13.71 11.72 -6.38
CA LYS A 257 12.39 11.25 -6.77
C LYS A 257 11.57 11.01 -5.49
N VAL A 258 10.36 11.56 -5.44
CA VAL A 258 9.40 11.33 -4.36
C VAL A 258 8.31 10.41 -4.87
N GLU A 259 8.06 9.32 -4.17
CA GLU A 259 7.02 8.33 -4.49
C GLU A 259 6.16 8.11 -3.26
N PHE A 260 4.84 8.03 -3.42
CA PHE A 260 3.95 7.58 -2.35
C PHE A 260 3.68 6.08 -2.48
N ARG A 261 4.02 5.32 -1.44
CA ARG A 261 3.82 3.88 -1.33
C ARG A 261 3.01 3.56 -0.07
N PRO A 262 1.67 3.55 -0.18
CA PRO A 262 0.78 3.16 0.89
C PRO A 262 0.83 1.64 1.04
N ASP A 263 1.99 1.06 1.28
CA ASP A 263 2.19 -0.36 1.55
C ASP A 263 3.39 -0.47 2.49
N ASN A 264 4.34 0.46 2.31
CA ASN A 264 5.38 0.80 3.26
C ASN A 264 4.79 1.39 4.55
N LEU A 265 5.07 0.78 5.69
CA LEU A 265 4.69 1.32 7.00
C LEU A 265 5.42 2.64 7.29
N MET A 266 6.72 2.67 7.06
CA MET A 266 7.63 3.79 7.33
C MET A 266 8.00 4.52 6.05
N THR A 267 8.38 5.78 6.21
CA THR A 267 8.95 6.56 5.11
C THR A 267 10.37 6.09 4.90
N THR A 268 10.73 5.72 3.67
CA THR A 268 12.10 5.34 3.36
C THR A 268 12.84 6.52 2.77
N ILE A 269 14.05 6.77 3.24
CA ILE A 269 14.90 7.86 2.77
C ILE A 269 16.17 7.29 2.12
N PRO A 270 16.79 8.00 1.18
CA PRO A 270 18.04 7.54 0.55
C PRO A 270 19.10 7.23 1.60
N GLU A 271 19.85 6.15 1.41
CA GLU A 271 20.94 5.76 2.32
C GLU A 271 21.97 6.89 2.49
N SER A 272 22.28 7.61 1.41
CA SER A 272 23.18 8.77 1.43
C SER A 272 22.70 9.93 2.33
N LEU A 273 21.39 10.10 2.47
CA LEU A 273 20.81 11.03 3.43
C LEU A 273 20.85 10.41 4.84
N PHE A 274 20.44 9.15 4.95
CA PHE A 274 20.38 8.43 6.21
C PHE A 274 21.73 8.44 6.95
N ASP A 275 22.83 8.23 6.22
CA ASP A 275 24.19 8.28 6.76
C ASP A 275 24.59 9.65 7.30
N THR A 276 24.18 10.73 6.64
CA THR A 276 24.39 12.08 7.16
C THR A 276 23.60 12.29 8.46
N LEU A 277 22.35 11.81 8.50
CA LEU A 277 21.50 11.97 9.67
C LEU A 277 22.07 11.24 10.87
N ARG A 278 22.69 10.07 10.66
CA ARG A 278 23.27 9.24 11.71
C ARG A 278 24.13 10.04 12.70
N GLU A 279 25.07 10.84 12.22
CA GLU A 279 25.94 11.63 13.11
C GLU A 279 25.17 12.66 13.93
N SER A 280 24.20 13.33 13.29
CA SER A 280 23.35 14.32 13.97
C SER A 280 22.41 13.67 14.97
N LEU A 281 21.88 12.48 14.66
CA LEU A 281 20.99 11.71 15.52
C LEU A 281 21.73 11.14 16.73
N ILE A 282 22.95 10.62 16.55
CA ILE A 282 23.81 10.16 17.66
C ILE A 282 24.12 11.31 18.62
N ARG A 283 24.40 12.52 18.11
CA ARG A 283 24.59 13.72 18.95
C ARG A 283 23.33 14.16 19.71
N MET A 284 22.15 13.70 19.28
CA MET A 284 20.87 13.91 19.95
C MET A 284 20.45 12.70 20.80
N ASP A 285 21.38 11.81 21.15
CA ASP A 285 21.17 10.60 21.95
C ASP A 285 20.23 9.56 21.32
N PHE A 286 20.04 9.61 19.99
CA PHE A 286 19.39 8.51 19.27
C PHE A 286 20.40 7.39 18.99
N TYR A 287 19.97 6.16 19.21
CA TYR A 287 20.71 4.95 18.87
C TYR A 287 19.90 4.06 17.94
N TRP A 288 20.58 3.19 17.21
CA TRP A 288 19.94 2.29 16.24
C TRP A 288 19.56 0.98 16.93
N GLU A 289 18.26 0.70 17.00
CA GLU A 289 17.72 -0.54 17.57
C GLU A 289 16.41 -0.87 16.86
N SER A 290 16.09 -2.16 16.69
CA SER A 290 14.84 -2.60 16.05
C SER A 290 14.57 -1.93 14.69
N ASN A 291 15.63 -1.84 13.87
CA ASN A 291 15.64 -1.25 12.52
C ASN A 291 15.19 0.22 12.45
N ARG A 292 15.39 0.99 13.53
CA ARG A 292 15.08 2.43 13.55
C ARG A 292 16.00 3.18 14.50
N TYR A 293 16.10 4.49 14.31
CA TYR A 293 16.69 5.37 15.31
C TYR A 293 15.68 5.64 16.41
N GLN A 294 16.08 5.38 17.65
CA GLN A 294 15.24 5.58 18.81
C GLN A 294 16.02 6.08 20.03
N ARG A 295 15.31 6.66 20.98
CA ARG A 295 15.82 7.04 22.30
C ARG A 295 14.71 6.99 23.34
N PRO A 296 15.00 6.84 24.64
CA PRO A 296 14.05 7.16 25.69
C PRO A 296 13.54 8.58 25.49
N CYS A 297 12.22 8.76 25.48
CA CYS A 297 11.66 10.10 25.55
C CYS A 297 12.08 10.70 26.89
N GLN A 298 12.62 11.92 26.88
CA GLN A 298 12.89 12.65 28.13
C GLN A 298 11.58 12.69 28.93
N GLN A 299 11.65 12.34 30.22
CA GLN A 299 10.53 12.17 31.16
C GLN A 299 9.64 13.42 31.25
N LEU A 300 8.81 13.62 30.24
CA LEU A 300 7.55 14.27 30.39
C LEU A 300 6.57 13.11 30.55
N GLU A 301 5.80 13.10 31.64
CA GLU A 301 4.68 12.16 31.79
C GLU A 301 3.91 12.11 30.47
N TYR A 302 3.55 10.92 29.97
CA TYR A 302 2.96 10.75 28.64
C TYR A 302 1.81 11.74 28.36
N GLU A 303 0.99 12.04 29.37
CA GLU A 303 -0.08 13.04 29.32
C GLU A 303 0.45 14.48 29.09
N LYS A 304 1.55 14.84 29.76
CA LYS A 304 2.30 16.08 29.53
C LYS A 304 3.01 16.09 28.18
N VAL A 305 3.48 14.95 27.65
CA VAL A 305 4.05 14.86 26.29
C VAL A 305 2.98 15.12 25.24
N VAL A 306 1.80 14.50 25.38
CA VAL A 306 0.69 14.69 24.45
C VAL A 306 0.18 16.12 24.51
N GLU A 307 0.01 16.70 25.70
CA GLU A 307 -0.31 18.13 25.83
C GLU A 307 0.81 19.05 25.33
N PHE A 308 2.07 18.73 25.60
CA PHE A 308 3.23 19.51 25.16
C PHE A 308 3.38 19.44 23.64
N ILE A 309 3.13 18.32 22.98
CA ILE A 309 3.15 18.23 21.51
C ILE A 309 1.99 19.01 20.90
N LYS A 310 0.81 18.96 21.54
CA LYS A 310 -0.35 19.77 21.13
C LYS A 310 -0.10 21.28 21.32
N LYS A 311 0.61 21.69 22.37
CA LYS A 311 0.85 23.11 22.73
C LYS A 311 2.18 23.68 22.18
N ASN A 312 3.22 22.86 22.03
CA ASN A 312 4.57 23.24 21.61
C ASN A 312 5.00 22.48 20.35
N LYS A 313 5.15 23.22 19.26
CA LYS A 313 5.50 22.74 17.90
C LYS A 313 6.93 22.17 17.76
N ARG A 314 7.69 21.99 18.83
CA ARG A 314 9.08 21.54 18.80
C ARG A 314 9.26 20.39 19.78
N ILE A 315 9.31 19.16 19.26
CA ILE A 315 10.09 18.11 19.91
C ILE A 315 11.51 18.66 19.92
N SER A 316 11.96 19.12 21.08
CA SER A 316 13.15 19.95 21.25
C SER A 316 14.37 19.31 20.58
N GLY A 317 14.80 19.89 19.45
CA GLY A 317 16.05 19.55 18.75
C GLY A 317 15.90 19.00 17.33
N LEU A 318 14.77 18.36 16.98
CA LEU A 318 14.61 17.76 15.65
C LEU A 318 14.05 18.78 14.63
N PRO A 319 14.72 18.99 13.49
CA PRO A 319 14.28 19.97 12.48
C PRO A 319 13.13 19.41 11.61
N PRO A 320 12.34 20.26 10.95
CA PRO A 320 11.41 19.78 9.94
C PRO A 320 12.15 19.16 8.74
N LEU A 321 11.49 18.23 8.05
CA LEU A 321 11.90 17.79 6.72
C LEU A 321 11.09 18.58 5.69
N ASP A 322 11.77 19.40 4.90
CA ASP A 322 11.16 20.24 3.88
C ASP A 322 11.43 19.68 2.49
N LEU A 323 10.38 19.63 1.67
CA LEU A 323 10.42 19.23 0.27
C LEU A 323 10.03 20.42 -0.60
N MET A 324 10.93 20.79 -1.50
CA MET A 324 10.84 21.97 -2.37
C MET A 324 10.86 21.54 -3.83
N TYR A 325 9.97 22.12 -4.65
CA TYR A 325 9.95 21.95 -6.09
C TYR A 325 10.11 23.33 -6.73
N GLY A 326 11.20 23.53 -7.47
CA GLY A 326 11.61 24.86 -7.89
C GLY A 326 11.82 25.77 -6.67
N ASN A 327 11.11 26.89 -6.62
CA ASN A 327 11.14 27.83 -5.49
C ASN A 327 9.94 27.68 -4.53
N GLU A 328 9.07 26.69 -4.76
CA GLU A 328 7.88 26.49 -3.95
C GLU A 328 8.09 25.36 -2.95
N GLN A 329 7.74 25.62 -1.69
CA GLN A 329 7.71 24.60 -0.64
C GLN A 329 6.47 23.74 -0.84
N VAL A 330 6.67 22.49 -1.25
CA VAL A 330 5.58 21.55 -1.55
C VAL A 330 5.10 20.88 -0.26
N LEU A 331 6.03 20.45 0.60
CA LEU A 331 5.73 19.74 1.84
C LEU A 331 6.69 20.14 2.97
N THR A 332 6.16 20.21 4.18
CA THR A 332 6.93 20.34 5.44
C THR A 332 6.46 19.28 6.42
N ILE A 333 7.31 18.33 6.75
CA ILE A 333 7.03 17.31 7.75
C ILE A 333 7.68 17.75 9.06
N LYS A 334 6.85 18.18 10.01
CA LYS A 334 7.32 18.55 11.36
C LYS A 334 7.80 17.30 12.13
N ALA A 335 8.72 17.51 13.07
CA ALA A 335 9.27 16.43 13.90
C ALA A 335 8.21 15.58 14.59
N ASN A 336 7.15 16.19 15.12
CA ASN A 336 6.06 15.47 15.76
C ASN A 336 5.23 14.58 14.82
N LYS A 337 5.47 14.62 13.51
CA LYS A 337 4.80 13.77 12.52
C LYS A 337 5.61 12.57 12.08
N TYR A 338 6.94 12.66 12.12
CA TYR A 338 7.83 11.54 11.80
C TYR A 338 8.42 10.84 13.03
N VAL A 339 8.17 11.35 14.24
CA VAL A 339 8.50 10.68 15.51
C VAL A 339 7.28 9.92 16.03
N ARG A 340 7.45 8.62 16.32
CA ARG A 340 6.47 7.76 16.97
C ARG A 340 6.83 7.56 18.45
N PHE A 341 5.80 7.56 19.29
CA PHE A 341 5.92 7.23 20.71
C PHE A 341 5.52 5.76 20.89
N ILE A 342 6.43 4.95 21.39
CA ILE A 342 6.24 3.52 21.63
C ILE A 342 6.34 3.32 23.15
N THR A 343 5.42 2.57 23.75
CA THR A 343 5.50 2.26 25.19
C THR A 343 5.99 0.82 25.34
N GLU A 344 7.16 0.64 25.94
CA GLU A 344 7.79 -0.66 26.18
C GLU A 344 8.24 -0.72 27.65
N ASN A 345 7.79 -1.72 28.40
CA ASN A 345 8.16 -1.92 29.81
C ASN A 345 8.00 -0.63 30.67
N ASP A 346 6.85 0.04 30.56
CA ASP A 346 6.55 1.32 31.24
C ASP A 346 7.45 2.52 30.86
N HIS A 347 8.31 2.36 29.85
CA HIS A 347 9.12 3.43 29.29
C HIS A 347 8.55 3.90 27.95
N THR A 348 8.51 5.22 27.73
CA THR A 348 8.17 5.79 26.43
C THR A 348 9.43 5.97 25.59
N ILE A 349 9.47 5.31 24.45
CA ILE A 349 10.52 5.39 23.44
C ILE A 349 10.07 6.32 22.32
N CYS A 350 10.96 7.24 21.95
CA CYS A 350 10.81 8.17 20.84
C CYS A 350 11.56 7.58 19.64
N ALA A 351 10.83 7.02 18.68
CA ALA A 351 11.40 6.35 17.51
C ALA A 351 11.12 7.13 16.22
N LEU A 352 12.10 7.23 15.33
CA LEU A 352 11.91 7.83 14.00
C LEU A 352 11.24 6.83 13.06
N ASN A 353 10.22 7.27 12.32
CA ASN A 353 9.57 6.49 11.27
C ASN A 353 10.31 6.62 9.92
N PHE A 354 11.65 6.56 9.97
CA PHE A 354 12.51 6.58 8.80
C PHE A 354 13.38 5.33 8.76
N ILE A 355 13.47 4.73 7.58
CA ILE A 355 14.43 3.66 7.29
C ILE A 355 15.23 3.99 6.03
N PRO A 356 16.49 3.54 5.94
CA PRO A 356 17.26 3.74 4.73
C PRO A 356 16.68 2.88 3.59
N ASN A 357 16.84 3.34 2.36
CA ASN A 357 16.68 2.50 1.19
C ASN A 357 17.86 2.72 0.23
N SER A 358 18.23 1.67 -0.49
CA SER A 358 19.35 1.67 -1.44
C SER A 358 19.01 2.41 -2.75
N GLU A 359 17.74 2.77 -2.97
CA GLU A 359 17.35 3.61 -4.08
C GLU A 359 17.57 5.09 -3.67
N GLU A 360 18.12 5.90 -4.56
CA GLU A 360 18.28 7.35 -4.34
C GLU A 360 16.94 8.10 -4.52
N LYS A 361 15.93 7.66 -3.77
CA LYS A 361 14.57 8.20 -3.79
C LYS A 361 13.97 8.26 -2.38
N LEU A 362 13.03 9.17 -2.20
CA LEU A 362 12.21 9.31 -1.01
C LEU A 362 10.89 8.58 -1.23
N VAL A 363 10.61 7.56 -0.41
CA VAL A 363 9.35 6.82 -0.47
C VAL A 363 8.49 7.18 0.73
N LEU A 364 7.44 7.95 0.49
CA LEU A 364 6.45 8.32 1.49
C LEU A 364 5.57 7.12 1.79
N GLY A 365 5.81 6.47 2.93
CA GLY A 365 4.99 5.37 3.43
C GLY A 365 3.75 5.86 4.17
N TYR A 366 2.99 4.95 4.79
CA TYR A 366 1.83 5.29 5.62
C TYR A 366 2.14 6.23 6.78
N SER A 367 3.34 6.14 7.37
CA SER A 367 3.79 7.08 8.40
C SER A 367 3.73 8.55 7.96
N PHE A 368 3.82 8.83 6.66
CA PHE A 368 3.67 10.17 6.11
C PHE A 368 2.24 10.71 6.27
N LEU A 369 1.23 9.82 6.32
CA LEU A 369 -0.16 10.20 6.53
C LEU A 369 -0.42 10.83 7.90
N ASN A 370 0.50 10.67 8.86
CA ASN A 370 0.45 11.42 10.12
C ASN A 370 0.58 12.93 9.88
N ALA A 371 1.28 13.36 8.83
CA ALA A 371 1.48 14.76 8.48
C ALA A 371 0.43 15.27 7.49
N TYR A 372 0.08 14.45 6.50
CA TYR A 372 -0.73 14.86 5.37
C TYR A 372 -1.74 13.79 4.96
N SER A 373 -2.99 14.19 4.74
CA SER A 373 -3.91 13.41 3.90
C SER A 373 -3.53 13.61 2.43
N ILE A 374 -3.68 12.57 1.61
CA ILE A 374 -3.27 12.58 0.20
C ILE A 374 -4.46 12.28 -0.68
N ILE A 375 -4.62 13.01 -1.77
CA ILE A 375 -5.53 12.66 -2.86
C ILE A 375 -4.68 12.32 -4.08
N ILE A 376 -4.88 11.14 -4.63
CA ILE A 376 -4.23 10.64 -5.83
C ILE A 376 -5.27 10.63 -6.94
N GLN A 377 -5.00 11.37 -8.01
CA GLN A 377 -5.75 11.23 -9.26
C GLN A 377 -4.90 10.41 -10.23
N ASN A 378 -5.40 9.23 -10.60
CA ASN A 378 -4.81 8.37 -11.63
C ASN A 378 -5.63 8.47 -12.92
N ALA A 379 -5.01 8.94 -13.98
CA ALA A 379 -5.57 8.96 -15.33
C ALA A 379 -4.70 8.08 -16.24
N ASP A 380 -5.15 6.84 -16.45
CA ASP A 380 -4.54 5.88 -17.36
C ASP A 380 -3.04 5.63 -17.07
N GLY A 381 -2.72 5.46 -15.79
CA GLY A 381 -1.36 5.21 -15.31
C GLY A 381 -0.56 6.47 -14.99
N THR A 382 -1.04 7.66 -15.40
CA THR A 382 -0.43 8.94 -15.03
C THR A 382 -1.02 9.43 -13.72
N LYS A 383 -0.17 9.58 -12.69
CA LYS A 383 -0.60 10.01 -11.35
C LYS A 383 -0.36 11.51 -11.14
N SER A 384 -1.23 12.11 -10.34
CA SER A 384 -1.03 13.41 -9.73
C SER A 384 -1.52 13.40 -8.29
N TYR A 385 -0.88 14.20 -7.45
CA TYR A 385 -1.03 14.16 -6.00
C TYR A 385 -1.46 15.50 -5.47
N LYS A 386 -2.45 15.54 -4.59
CA LYS A 386 -2.80 16.71 -3.79
C LYS A 386 -2.61 16.37 -2.32
N PHE A 387 -1.83 17.18 -1.63
CA PHE A 387 -1.54 17.01 -0.20
C PHE A 387 -2.35 18.02 0.62
N SER A 388 -2.93 17.58 1.73
CA SER A 388 -3.66 18.41 2.69
C SER A 388 -3.14 18.13 4.09
N ASP A 389 -2.99 19.16 4.92
CA ASP A 389 -2.50 19.02 6.29
C ASP A 389 -3.48 18.17 7.12
N ALA A 390 -2.99 17.16 7.84
CA ALA A 390 -3.84 16.24 8.60
C ALA A 390 -4.46 16.85 9.88
N ASP A 391 -3.98 18.02 10.33
CA ASP A 391 -4.32 18.65 11.64
C ASP A 391 -5.19 19.93 11.53
N VAL A 392 -6.00 20.09 10.48
CA VAL A 392 -6.88 21.27 10.37
C VAL A 392 -8.22 21.07 11.05
#